data_AF-A0A1M6X4H9-F1
#
_entry.id   AF-A0A1M6X4H9-F1
#
_cell.length_a   1.000
_cell.length_b   1.000
_cell.length_c   1.000
_cell.angle_alpha   90.00
_cell.angle_beta   90.00
_cell.angle_gamma   90.00
#
_symmetry.space_group_name_H-M   'P 1'
#
loop_
_entity.id
_entity.type
_entity.pdbx_description
1 polymer ?
#
loop_
_entity_poly.entity_id
_entity_poly.type
_entity_poly.pdbx_seq_one_letter_code
_entity_poly.pdbx_strand_id
1 'polypeptide(L)'
;MSTWSSIRAKLEKDYLAPSLRGKIQYFATSYRKCPDHESRAAVRLNGKEILKSSYYEYCFVEWNIRKEIDKSHKDLTYQERYKLAQKKHLMIG
;
A
#
# COMPACT_ATOMS: atom_id res chain seq x y z
N MET A 1 -24.52 -1.52 -3.12
CA MET A 1 -23.09 -1.16 -2.95
C MET A 1 -22.99 0.34 -2.73
N SER A 2 -22.17 0.80 -1.79
CA SER A 2 -21.86 2.22 -1.64
C SER A 2 -21.04 2.70 -2.84
N THR A 3 -21.41 3.84 -3.43
CA THR A 3 -20.64 4.44 -4.52
C THR A 3 -19.41 5.15 -3.95
N TRP A 4 -18.38 5.37 -4.77
CA TRP A 4 -17.21 6.14 -4.36
C TRP A 4 -17.61 7.54 -3.84
N SER A 5 -18.57 8.19 -4.51
CA SER A 5 -19.07 9.50 -4.10
C SER A 5 -19.71 9.48 -2.71
N SER A 6 -20.46 8.42 -2.35
CA SER A 6 -21.08 8.34 -1.01
C SER A 6 -20.03 8.05 0.08
N ILE A 7 -19.04 7.21 -0.21
CA ILE A 7 -17.92 6.95 0.69
C ILE A 7 -17.12 8.24 0.92
N ARG A 8 -16.77 8.95 -0.15
CA ARG A 8 -16.02 10.21 -0.07
C ARG A 8 -16.78 11.27 0.71
N ALA A 9 -18.09 11.40 0.49
CA ALA A 9 -18.92 12.34 1.24
C ALA A 9 -18.87 12.06 2.75
N LYS A 10 -18.95 10.79 3.16
CA LYS A 10 -18.87 10.38 4.56
C LYS A 10 -17.49 10.68 5.16
N LEU A 11 -16.41 10.38 4.42
CA LEU A 11 -15.04 10.68 4.85
C LEU A 11 -14.82 12.18 5.08
N GLU A 12 -15.23 13.01 4.12
CA GLU A 12 -15.01 14.47 4.16
C GLU A 12 -15.88 15.19 5.19
N LYS A 13 -17.11 14.70 5.42
CA LYS A 13 -18.07 15.35 6.33
C LYS A 13 -18.01 14.84 7.75
N ASP A 14 -17.98 13.52 7.95
CA ASP A 14 -18.22 12.92 9.26
C ASP A 14 -16.91 12.55 9.97
N TYR A 15 -15.87 12.18 9.22
CA TYR A 15 -14.64 11.62 9.78
C TYR A 15 -13.43 12.57 9.71
N LEU A 16 -13.34 13.43 8.70
CA LEU A 16 -12.23 14.36 8.56
C LEU A 16 -12.36 15.54 9.52
N ALA A 17 -11.28 15.81 10.25
CA ALA A 17 -11.15 17.01 11.06
C ALA A 17 -11.35 18.27 10.19
N PRO A 18 -12.05 19.31 10.68
CA PRO A 18 -12.32 20.52 9.90
C PRO A 18 -11.08 21.16 9.27
N SER A 19 -9.92 21.10 9.92
CA SER A 19 -8.65 21.67 9.46
C SER A 19 -8.05 20.98 8.22
N LEU A 20 -8.48 19.76 7.92
CA LEU A 20 -8.00 18.93 6.80
C LEU A 20 -8.94 18.97 5.58
N ARG A 21 -10.18 19.45 5.75
CA ARG A 21 -11.15 19.54 4.65
C ARG A 21 -10.65 20.46 3.55
N GLY A 22 -10.81 20.03 2.30
CA GLY A 22 -10.30 20.75 1.12
C GLY A 22 -8.79 20.65 0.90
N LYS A 23 -8.03 20.05 1.83
CA LYS A 23 -6.59 19.80 1.70
C LYS A 23 -6.25 18.36 1.35
N ILE A 24 -7.20 17.44 1.54
CA ILE A 24 -7.06 16.03 1.21
C ILE A 24 -7.45 15.77 -0.24
N GLN A 25 -6.65 14.97 -0.93
CA GLN A 25 -6.94 14.47 -2.27
C GLN A 25 -6.83 12.94 -2.28
N TYR A 26 -7.79 12.30 -2.94
CA TYR A 26 -7.79 10.85 -3.14
C TYR A 26 -7.36 10.56 -4.57
N PHE A 27 -6.33 9.73 -4.71
CA PHE A 27 -5.78 9.30 -5.98
C PHE A 27 -5.91 7.80 -6.09
N ALA A 28 -6.45 7.32 -7.21
CA ALA A 28 -6.48 5.91 -7.56
C ALA A 28 -6.26 5.77 -9.07
N THR A 29 -5.40 4.86 -9.48
CA THR A 29 -5.13 4.56 -10.88
C THR A 29 -4.92 3.08 -11.09
N SER A 30 -5.35 2.56 -12.24
CA SER A 30 -5.09 1.18 -12.68
C SER A 30 -4.15 1.20 -13.87
N TYR A 31 -3.13 0.33 -13.83
CA TYR A 31 -2.19 0.21 -14.93
C TYR A 31 -2.76 -0.73 -16.00
N ARG A 32 -3.33 -0.15 -17.06
CA ARG A 32 -3.99 -0.92 -18.15
C ARG A 32 -3.09 -1.93 -18.86
N LYS A 33 -1.77 -1.77 -18.77
CA LYS A 33 -0.77 -2.67 -19.38
C LYS A 33 -0.28 -3.78 -18.44
N CYS A 34 -0.72 -3.78 -17.18
CA CYS A 34 -0.48 -4.88 -16.25
C CYS A 34 -1.60 -5.92 -16.47
N PRO A 35 -1.28 -7.21 -16.75
CA PRO A 35 -2.27 -8.27 -16.98
C PRO A 35 -3.29 -8.40 -15.84
N ASP A 36 -2.84 -8.21 -14.61
CA ASP A 36 -3.69 -8.27 -13.41
C ASP A 36 -4.33 -6.92 -13.05
N HIS A 37 -4.21 -5.92 -13.94
CA HIS A 37 -4.72 -4.55 -13.77
C HIS A 37 -4.33 -3.92 -12.42
N GLU A 38 -3.14 -4.27 -11.94
CA GLU A 38 -2.63 -3.78 -10.66
C GLU A 38 -2.72 -2.27 -10.57
N SER A 39 -3.01 -1.80 -9.36
CA SER A 39 -3.38 -0.42 -9.11
C SER A 39 -2.48 0.24 -8.08
N ARG A 40 -2.57 1.56 -8.05
CA ARG A 40 -1.98 2.41 -7.02
C ARG A 40 -3.08 3.29 -6.45
N ALA A 41 -3.14 3.37 -5.14
CA ALA A 41 -4.00 4.31 -4.44
C ALA A 41 -3.18 5.12 -3.44
N ALA A 42 -3.47 6.42 -3.34
CA ALA A 42 -2.81 7.31 -2.40
C ALA A 42 -3.78 8.36 -1.85
N VAL A 43 -3.53 8.76 -0.60
CA VAL A 43 -4.13 9.93 0.03
C VAL A 43 -3.07 11.01 0.11
N ARG A 44 -3.39 12.21 -0.37
CA ARG A 44 -2.46 13.35 -0.40
C ARG A 44 -2.96 14.47 0.47
N LEU A 45 -2.08 15.09 1.24
CA LEU A 45 -2.31 16.31 1.98
C LEU A 45 -1.53 17.45 1.32
N ASN A 46 -2.22 18.48 0.83
CA ASN A 46 -1.61 19.61 0.10
C ASN A 46 -0.69 19.12 -1.05
N GLY A 47 -1.12 18.11 -1.79
CA GLY A 47 -0.35 17.51 -2.90
C GLY A 47 0.73 16.50 -2.48
N LYS A 48 1.11 16.41 -1.19
CA LYS A 48 2.08 15.43 -0.68
C LYS A 48 1.40 14.12 -0.30
N GLU A 49 1.89 12.98 -0.80
CA GLU A 49 1.39 11.66 -0.40
C GLU A 49 1.70 11.38 1.07
N ILE A 50 0.65 11.10 1.86
CA ILE A 50 0.74 10.77 3.29
C ILE A 50 0.37 9.32 3.58
N LEU A 51 -0.45 8.72 2.73
CA LEU A 51 -0.73 7.28 2.70
C LEU A 51 -0.64 6.85 1.25
N LYS A 52 0.15 5.81 0.98
CA LYS A 52 0.30 5.26 -0.36
C LYS A 52 0.27 3.74 -0.31
N SER A 53 -0.39 3.16 -1.30
CA SER A 53 -0.37 1.74 -1.58
C SER A 53 0.03 1.59 -3.05
N SER A 54 1.12 0.88 -3.28
CA SER A 54 1.56 0.50 -4.62
C SER A 54 1.92 -0.96 -4.57
N TYR A 55 1.17 -1.78 -5.31
CA TYR A 55 1.45 -3.21 -5.39
C TYR A 55 2.86 -3.47 -5.94
N TYR A 56 3.27 -2.72 -6.97
CA TYR A 56 4.62 -2.79 -7.51
C TYR A 56 5.70 -2.51 -6.46
N GLU A 57 5.55 -1.44 -5.67
CA GLU A 57 6.49 -1.10 -4.60
C GLU A 57 6.54 -2.21 -3.54
N TYR A 58 5.37 -2.73 -3.16
CA TYR A 58 5.24 -3.86 -2.23
C TYR A 58 5.98 -5.11 -2.73
N CYS A 59 5.67 -5.56 -3.95
CA CYS A 59 6.27 -6.76 -4.54
C CYS A 59 7.77 -6.63 -4.73
N PHE A 60 8.25 -5.46 -5.13
CA PHE A 60 9.68 -5.22 -5.27
C PHE A 60 10.42 -5.36 -3.94
N VAL A 61 9.90 -4.75 -2.87
CA VAL A 61 10.51 -4.85 -1.53
C VAL A 61 10.42 -6.28 -1.00
N GLU A 62 9.26 -6.94 -1.14
CA GLU A 62 9.04 -8.33 -0.71
C GLU A 62 10.02 -9.31 -1.40
N TRP A 63 10.19 -9.17 -2.72
CA TRP A 63 11.10 -10.01 -3.49
C TRP A 63 12.56 -9.85 -3.06
N ASN A 64 13.01 -8.62 -2.81
CA ASN A 64 14.37 -8.36 -2.34
C ASN A 64 14.60 -8.94 -0.94
N ILE A 65 13.65 -8.76 -0.02
CA ILE A 65 13.71 -9.33 1.33
C ILE A 65 13.81 -10.86 1.26
N ARG A 66 12.97 -11.50 0.45
CA ARG A 66 12.98 -12.96 0.29
C ARG A 66 14.29 -13.45 -0.27
N LYS A 67 14.82 -12.80 -1.29
CA LYS A 67 16.14 -13.13 -1.84
C LYS A 67 17.24 -13.09 -0.78
N GLU A 68 17.23 -12.09 0.08
CA GLU A 68 18.22 -11.97 1.16
C GLU A 68 18.04 -13.06 2.23
N ILE A 69 16.80 -13.35 2.63
CA ILE A 69 16.49 -14.40 3.60
C ILE A 69 16.83 -15.78 3.04
N ASP A 70 16.49 -16.06 1.79
CA ASP A 70 16.77 -17.34 1.13
C ASP A 70 18.28 -17.61 1.01
N LYS A 71 19.10 -16.56 0.86
CA LYS A 71 20.55 -16.68 0.86
C LYS A 71 21.13 -16.92 2.26
N SER A 72 20.59 -16.25 3.28
CA SER A 72 21.17 -16.18 4.63
C SER A 72 20.65 -17.22 5.61
N HIS A 73 19.42 -17.72 5.42
CA HIS A 73 18.73 -18.63 6.36
C HIS A 73 18.38 -19.96 5.67
N LYS A 74 19.38 -20.63 5.08
CA LYS A 74 19.17 -21.90 4.36
C LYS A 74 18.79 -23.06 5.29
N ASP A 75 19.07 -22.92 6.57
CA ASP A 75 18.71 -23.81 7.66
C ASP A 75 17.21 -23.79 7.98
N LEU A 76 16.53 -22.68 7.68
CA LEU A 76 15.11 -22.51 7.93
C LEU A 76 14.24 -23.16 6.84
N THR A 77 13.11 -23.70 7.27
CA THR A 77 12.07 -24.17 6.36
C THR A 77 11.50 -23.01 5.54
N TYR A 78 10.85 -23.33 4.42
CA TYR A 78 10.18 -22.31 3.59
C TYR A 78 9.17 -21.48 4.39
N GLN A 79 8.38 -22.12 5.25
CA GLN A 79 7.35 -21.46 6.06
C GLN A 79 7.95 -20.45 7.04
N GLU A 80 9.08 -20.79 7.66
CA GLU A 80 9.79 -19.90 8.58
C GLU A 80 10.39 -18.70 7.85
N ARG A 81 11.04 -18.94 6.70
CA ARG A 81 11.57 -17.87 5.84
C ARG A 81 10.47 -16.93 5.37
N TYR A 82 9.31 -17.47 5.00
CA TYR A 82 8.15 -16.68 4.57
C TYR A 82 7.61 -15.79 5.69
N LYS A 83 7.42 -16.34 6.90
CA LYS A 83 7.00 -15.54 8.07
C LYS A 83 8.02 -14.44 8.42
N LEU A 84 9.31 -14.76 8.33
CA LEU A 84 10.39 -13.79 8.58
C LEU A 84 10.37 -12.67 7.53
N ALA A 85 10.15 -13.00 6.25
CA ALA A 85 10.05 -12.03 5.16
C ALA A 85 8.88 -11.07 5.38
N GLN A 86 7.70 -11.58 5.74
CA GLN A 86 6.54 -10.75 6.06
C GLN A 86 6.80 -9.81 7.24
N LYS A 87 7.39 -10.33 8.32
CA LYS A 87 7.75 -9.52 9.49
C LYS A 87 8.74 -8.42 9.13
N LYS A 88 9.75 -8.71 8.30
CA LYS A 88 10.76 -7.74 7.88
C LYS A 88 10.16 -6.66 6.96
N HIS A 89 9.25 -7.04 6.05
CA HIS A 89 8.56 -6.09 5.18
C HIS A 89 7.72 -5.09 5.99
N LEU A 90 7.01 -5.55 7.02
CA LEU A 90 6.20 -4.70 7.90
C LEU A 90 7.03 -3.67 8.68
N MET A 91 8.33 -3.92 8.91
CA MET A 91 9.21 -2.99 9.61
C MET A 91 9.82 -1.90 8.71
N ILE A 92 9.65 -1.97 7.39
CA ILE A 92 10.21 -1.02 6.42
C ILE A 92 9.19 0.06 5.99
N GLY A 93 7.90 -0.18 6.22
CA GLY A 93 6.81 0.76 5.95
C GLY A 93 6.44 1.60 7.16
#